data_AF-A0A3D4CGX7-F1
#
_entry.id   AF-A0A3D4CGX7-F1
#
_cell.length_a   1.000
_cell.length_b   1.000
_cell.length_c   1.000
_cell.angle_alpha   90.00
_cell.angle_beta   90.00
_cell.angle_gamma   90.00
#
_symmetry.space_group_name_H-M   'P 1'
#
loop_
_entity.id
_entity.type
_entity.pdbx_description
1 polymer ?
#
loop_
_entity_poly.entity_id
_entity_poly.type
_entity_poly.pdbx_seq_one_letter_code
_entity_poly.pdbx_strand_id
1 'polypeptide(L)' 'MGAKTAQRIIVDLQDKLGKSSDVKISAVVNNKVKDETLSALTMLGFNKNQAEKTVVKILKSNPEINVEQAIKEALKLL' A
#
# COMPACT_ATOMS: atom_id res chain seq x y z
N MET A 1 30.97 -16.86 -30.19
CA MET A 1 31.82 -15.72 -29.77
C MET A 1 31.25 -14.48 -30.45
N GLY A 2 30.61 -13.52 -29.80
CA GLY A 2 30.47 -13.25 -28.38
C GLY A 2 30.36 -11.74 -28.18
N ALA A 3 29.23 -11.31 -27.62
CA ALA A 3 29.13 -10.18 -26.70
C ALA A 3 29.35 -8.74 -27.20
N LYS A 4 28.50 -8.19 -28.09
CA LYS A 4 28.33 -6.71 -28.12
C LYS A 4 26.95 -6.15 -28.49
N THR A 5 25.94 -6.99 -28.70
CA THR A 5 24.61 -6.53 -29.15
C THR A 5 23.60 -6.18 -28.05
N ALA A 6 24.01 -6.05 -26.78
CA ALA A 6 23.03 -5.94 -25.68
C ALA A 6 23.42 -5.00 -24.52
N GLN A 7 24.02 -3.84 -24.81
CA GLN A 7 24.23 -2.81 -23.76
C GLN A 7 23.77 -1.44 -24.21
N ARG A 8 22.61 -1.37 -24.88
CA ARG A 8 21.95 -0.10 -25.23
C ARG A 8 20.49 -0.06 -24.79
N ILE A 9 20.15 -0.72 -23.68
CA ILE A 9 18.80 -0.73 -23.08
C ILE A 9 18.88 -0.74 -21.54
N ILE A 10 19.76 0.08 -20.94
CA ILE A 10 19.72 0.35 -19.48
C ILE A 10 19.53 1.85 -19.21
N VAL A 11 19.85 2.71 -20.18
CA VAL A 11 19.79 4.18 -20.03
C VAL A 11 18.59 4.75 -20.78
N ASP A 12 17.37 4.34 -20.39
CA ASP A 12 16.14 5.06 -20.74
C ASP A 12 15.00 4.88 -19.72
N LEU A 13 15.25 4.25 -18.56
CA LEU A 13 14.26 4.05 -17.50
C LEU A 13 14.47 4.95 -16.28
N GLN A 14 15.44 5.87 -16.32
CA GLN A 14 15.80 6.71 -15.17
C GLN A 14 15.31 8.17 -15.28
N ASP A 15 14.91 8.64 -16.47
CA ASP A 15 14.68 10.09 -16.69
C ASP A 15 13.21 10.51 -16.88
N LYS A 16 12.24 9.59 -16.73
CA LYS A 16 10.81 9.89 -16.86
C LYS A 16 9.96 9.65 -15.62
N LEU A 17 10.59 9.41 -14.46
CA LEU A 17 9.88 9.21 -13.18
C LEU A 17 9.94 10.43 -12.26
N GLY A 18 10.18 11.63 -12.79
CA GLY A 18 10.03 12.86 -12.04
C GLY A 18 8.57 13.30 -12.01
N LYS A 19 7.90 13.16 -10.85
CA LYS A 19 6.67 13.88 -10.44
C LYS A 19 5.30 13.25 -10.73
N SER A 20 5.20 11.99 -11.19
CA SER A 20 3.90 11.30 -11.36
C SER A 20 3.83 9.92 -10.68
N SER A 21 4.78 9.61 -9.81
CA SER A 21 4.89 8.28 -9.20
C SER A 21 4.49 8.25 -7.74
N ASP A 22 4.64 9.35 -7.01
CA ASP A 22 4.25 9.44 -5.60
C ASP A 22 2.77 9.07 -5.42
N VAL A 23 1.86 9.60 -6.25
CA VAL A 23 0.42 9.31 -6.13
C VAL A 23 0.09 7.84 -6.43
N LYS A 24 0.75 7.22 -7.42
CA LYS A 24 0.51 5.80 -7.75
C LYS A 24 1.11 4.87 -6.71
N ILE A 25 2.29 5.19 -6.20
CA ILE A 25 2.97 4.41 -5.16
C ILE A 25 2.18 4.50 -3.86
N SER A 26 1.74 5.69 -3.44
CA SER A 26 0.90 5.87 -2.25
C SER A 26 -0.43 5.13 -2.37
N ALA A 27 -1.07 5.12 -3.56
CA ALA A 27 -2.31 4.36 -3.78
C ALA A 27 -2.10 2.84 -3.65
N VAL A 28 -0.97 2.33 -4.15
CA VAL A 28 -0.61 0.90 -4.04
C VAL A 28 -0.30 0.54 -2.58
N VAL A 29 0.46 1.37 -1.87
CA VAL A 29 0.78 1.19 -0.45
C VAL A 29 -0.49 1.21 0.40
N ASN A 30 -1.38 2.19 0.18
CA ASN A 30 -2.63 2.32 0.92
C ASN A 30 -3.57 1.13 0.71
N ASN A 31 -3.63 0.57 -0.50
CA ASN A 31 -4.40 -0.66 -0.77
C ASN A 31 -3.79 -1.87 -0.05
N LYS A 32 -2.46 -2.00 -0.01
CA LYS A 32 -1.79 -3.09 0.70
C LYS A 32 -2.01 -2.99 2.21
N VAL A 33 -1.92 -1.77 2.77
CA VAL A 33 -2.23 -1.49 4.17
C VAL A 33 -3.68 -1.85 4.48
N LYS A 34 -4.63 -1.42 3.63
CA LYS A 34 -6.03 -1.75 3.77
C LYS A 34 -6.24 -3.27 3.87
N ASP A 35 -5.75 -4.01 2.89
CA ASP A 35 -6.03 -5.44 2.74
C ASP A 35 -5.41 -6.28 3.88
N GLU A 36 -4.18 -5.95 4.27
CA GLU A 36 -3.49 -6.61 5.40
C GLU A 36 -4.19 -6.34 6.74
N THR A 37 -4.57 -5.09 7.01
CA THR A 37 -5.29 -4.74 8.24
C THR A 37 -6.66 -5.41 8.28
N LEU A 38 -7.40 -5.43 7.17
CA LEU A 38 -8.72 -6.07 7.08
C LEU A 38 -8.63 -7.58 7.31
N SER A 39 -7.62 -8.23 6.72
CA SER A 39 -7.34 -9.65 6.89
C SER A 39 -6.99 -9.97 8.34
N ALA A 40 -6.13 -9.17 8.98
CA ALA A 40 -5.76 -9.34 10.38
C ALA A 40 -6.98 -9.22 11.31
N LEU A 41 -7.81 -8.18 11.14
CA LEU A 41 -9.02 -7.98 11.94
C LEU A 41 -10.02 -9.13 11.74
N THR A 42 -10.19 -9.61 10.50
CA THR A 42 -11.05 -10.75 10.21
C THR A 42 -10.51 -12.03 10.89
N MET A 43 -9.20 -12.24 10.88
CA MET A 43 -8.55 -13.38 11.55
C MET A 43 -8.69 -13.34 13.08
N LEU A 44 -8.77 -12.15 13.66
CA LEU A 44 -9.09 -11.93 15.07
C LEU A 44 -10.58 -12.14 15.40
N GLY A 45 -11.43 -12.39 14.40
CA GLY A 45 -12.86 -12.67 14.57
C GLY A 45 -13.77 -11.45 14.46
N PHE A 46 -13.26 -10.29 14.03
CA PHE A 46 -14.10 -9.09 13.83
C PHE A 46 -14.93 -9.20 12.56
N ASN A 47 -16.10 -8.55 12.57
CA ASN A 47 -16.98 -8.52 11.42
C ASN A 47 -16.31 -7.76 10.25
N LYS A 48 -16.13 -8.43 9.11
CA LYS A 48 -15.51 -7.88 7.90
C LYS A 48 -16.09 -6.53 7.48
N ASN A 49 -17.42 -6.36 7.58
CA ASN A 49 -18.08 -5.11 7.20
C ASN A 49 -17.79 -3.96 8.18
N GLN A 50 -17.65 -4.27 9.48
CA GLN A 50 -17.26 -3.26 10.47
C GLN A 50 -15.77 -2.92 10.34
N ALA A 51 -14.92 -3.94 10.23
CA ALA A 51 -13.48 -3.78 10.01
C ALA A 51 -13.18 -2.94 8.76
N GLU A 52 -13.83 -3.22 7.63
CA GLU A 52 -13.62 -2.44 6.41
C GLU A 52 -13.98 -0.96 6.60
N LYS A 53 -15.13 -0.66 7.20
CA LYS A 53 -15.57 0.72 7.45
C LYS A 53 -14.56 1.47 8.33
N THR A 54 -14.09 0.83 9.38
CA THR A 54 -13.10 1.39 10.30
C THR A 54 -11.76 1.63 9.60
N VAL A 55 -11.25 0.64 8.87
CA VAL A 55 -9.98 0.76 8.12
C VAL A 55 -10.04 1.84 7.05
N VAL A 56 -11.14 1.93 6.28
CA VAL A 56 -11.33 3.00 5.30
C VAL A 56 -11.37 4.37 5.96
N LYS A 57 -11.99 4.50 7.15
CA LYS A 57 -12.01 5.76 7.91
C LYS A 57 -10.61 6.16 8.36
N ILE A 58 -9.82 5.19 8.85
CA ILE A 58 -8.44 5.42 9.29
C ILE A 58 -7.56 5.85 8.12
N LEU A 59 -7.60 5.14 6.98
CA LEU A 59 -6.81 5.46 5.79
C LEU A 59 -7.19 6.79 5.15
N LYS A 60 -8.47 7.20 5.24
CA LYS A 60 -8.90 8.54 4.82
C LYS A 60 -8.35 9.64 5.72
N SER A 61 -8.20 9.37 7.02
CA SER A 61 -7.64 10.33 7.97
C SER A 61 -6.12 10.38 7.90
N ASN A 62 -5.48 9.24 7.64
CA ASN A 62 -4.04 9.11 7.56
C ASN A 62 -3.66 8.10 6.46
N PRO A 63 -3.44 8.56 5.22
CA PRO A 63 -3.13 7.69 4.08
C PRO A 63 -1.70 7.11 4.13
N GLU A 64 -0.83 7.64 5.00
CA GLU A 64 0.54 7.15 5.20
C GLU A 64 0.66 6.28 6.46
N ILE A 65 -0.46 5.84 7.03
CA ILE A 65 -0.45 4.96 8.19
C ILE A 65 0.12 3.58 7.84
N ASN A 66 0.98 3.05 8.71
CA ASN A 66 1.49 1.69 8.59
C ASN A 66 0.44 0.66 9.00
N VAL A 67 0.52 -0.56 8.44
CA VAL A 67 -0.36 -1.71 8.75
C VAL A 67 -0.53 -1.91 10.25
N GLU A 68 0.57 -1.91 11.00
CA GLU A 68 0.56 -2.16 12.44
C GLU A 68 -0.16 -1.05 13.23
N GLN A 69 0.01 0.20 12.80
CA GLN A 69 -0.69 1.36 13.38
C GLN A 69 -2.18 1.33 13.01
N ALA A 70 -2.51 0.97 11.77
CA ALA A 70 -3.89 0.81 11.32
C ALA A 70 -4.63 -0.29 12.09
N ILE A 71 -3.97 -1.41 12.40
CA ILE A 71 -4.53 -2.47 13.26
C ILE A 71 -4.79 -1.93 14.67
N LYS A 72 -3.81 -1.24 15.28
CA LYS A 72 -3.97 -0.65 16.63
C LYS A 72 -5.11 0.36 16.69
N GLU A 73 -5.19 1.25 15.70
CA GLU A 73 -6.28 2.24 15.58
C GLU A 73 -7.63 1.56 15.35
N ALA A 74 -7.69 0.53 14.51
CA ALA A 74 -8.91 -0.20 14.25
C ALA A 74 -9.42 -0.93 15.49
N LEU A 75 -8.53 -1.55 16.27
CA LEU A 75 -8.89 -2.22 17.53
C LEU A 75 -9.38 -1.26 18.62
N LYS A 76 -8.98 0.01 18.60
CA LYS A 76 -9.54 1.03 19.52
C LYS A 76 -10.95 1.47 19.14
N LEU A 77 -11.31 1.34 17.86
CA LEU A 77 -12.55 1.85 17.28
C LEU A 77 -13.63 0.77 17.10
N LEU A 78 -13.25 -0.50 17.16
CA LEU A 78 -14.13 -1.69 17.11
C LEU A 78 -14.47 -2.15 18.53
#